data_AF-A0A2U3A6Q9-F1
#
_entry.id   AF-A0A2U3A6Q9-F1
#
_cell.length_a   1.000
_cell.length_b   1.000
_cell.length_c   1.000
_cell.angle_alpha   90.00
_cell.angle_beta   90.00
_cell.angle_gamma   90.00
#
_symmetry.space_group_name_H-M   'P 1'
#
loop_
_entity.id
_entity.type
_entity.pdbx_description
1 polymer ?
#
loop_
_entity_poly.entity_id
_entity_poly.type
_entity_poly.pdbx_seq_one_letter_code
_entity_poly.pdbx_strand_id
1 'polypeptide(L)' 'MTRHAVGGYVTISNVNSGQCLEVAGASTTNGAALDQSTCVASDTNQQWMVV' A
#
# COMPACT_ATOMS: atom_id res chain seq x y z
N MET A 1 16.85 -10.81 -7.75
CA MET A 1 17.49 -9.90 -6.77
C MET A 1 16.62 -8.67 -6.66
N THR A 2 15.71 -8.60 -5.70
CA THR A 2 14.84 -7.44 -5.50
C THR A 2 15.51 -6.50 -4.50
N ARG A 3 15.80 -5.28 -4.94
CA ARG A 3 16.52 -4.25 -4.17
C ARG A 3 15.67 -3.82 -2.98
N HIS A 4 16.19 -4.02 -1.77
CA HIS A 4 15.77 -3.29 -0.58
C HIS A 4 16.24 -1.83 -0.71
N ALA A 5 15.31 -0.89 -0.87
CA ALA A 5 15.57 0.53 -0.65
C ALA A 5 15.50 0.81 0.85
N VAL A 6 16.56 1.36 1.42
CA VAL A 6 16.68 1.66 2.86
C VAL A 6 15.76 2.84 3.18
N GLY A 7 14.71 2.55 3.95
CA GLY A 7 13.55 3.42 4.23
C GLY A 7 12.23 2.71 3.91
N GLY A 8 12.16 1.42 4.26
CA GLY A 8 11.40 0.38 3.56
C GLY A 8 9.89 0.55 3.55
N TYR A 9 9.39 1.19 2.50
CA TYR A 9 8.00 1.04 2.11
C TYR A 9 7.79 -0.33 1.48
N VAL A 10 6.76 -1.01 1.95
CA VAL A 10 6.28 -2.27 1.38
C VAL A 10 4.87 -2.07 0.86
N THR A 11 4.48 -2.92 -0.07
CA THR A 11 3.08 -3.08 -0.46
C THR A 11 2.54 -4.33 0.23
N ILE A 12 1.35 -4.22 0.84
CA ILE A 12 0.70 -5.33 1.53
C ILE A 12 -0.39 -5.86 0.61
N SER A 13 -0.23 -7.09 0.11
CA SER A 13 -1.24 -7.74 -0.72
C SER A 13 -2.01 -8.81 0.05
N ASN A 14 -3.32 -8.85 -0.17
CA ASN A 14 -4.17 -9.92 0.34
C ASN A 14 -4.01 -11.16 -0.54
N VAL A 15 -3.70 -12.31 0.07
CA VAL A 15 -3.42 -13.56 -0.66
C VAL A 15 -4.65 -14.10 -1.38
N ASN A 16 -5.86 -13.86 -0.87
CA ASN A 16 -7.09 -14.39 -1.44
C ASN A 16 -7.59 -13.56 -2.63
N SER A 17 -7.47 -12.23 -2.57
CA SER A 17 -7.93 -11.33 -3.64
C SER A 17 -6.83 -10.94 -4.63
N GLY A 18 -5.56 -11.02 -4.23
CA GLY A 18 -4.43 -10.46 -4.99
C GLY A 18 -4.38 -8.93 -5.00
N GLN A 19 -5.26 -8.27 -4.25
CA GLN A 19 -5.35 -6.81 -4.15
C GLN A 19 -4.44 -6.26 -3.06
N CYS A 20 -4.06 -5.00 -3.19
CA CYS A 20 -3.19 -4.29 -2.28
C CYS A 20 -4.00 -3.44 -1.30
N LEU A 21 -3.54 -3.38 -0.04
CA LEU A 21 -4.05 -2.47 0.98
C LEU A 21 -3.73 -1.03 0.56
N GLU A 22 -4.75 -0.18 0.52
CA GLU A 22 -4.58 1.24 0.18
C GLU A 22 -5.38 2.17 1.08
N VAL A 23 -5.01 3.45 1.11
CA VAL A 23 -5.88 4.51 1.64
C VAL A 23 -6.95 4.80 0.58
N ALA A 24 -8.22 4.63 0.97
CA ALA A 24 -9.36 4.75 0.06
C ALA A 24 -9.39 6.13 -0.62
N GLY A 25 -9.38 6.12 -1.96
CA GLY A 25 -9.38 7.33 -2.78
C GLY A 25 -8.16 8.25 -2.58
N ALA A 26 -7.04 7.71 -2.08
CA ALA A 26 -5.82 8.47 -1.76
C ALA A 26 -6.05 9.66 -0.80
N SER A 27 -7.02 9.53 0.11
CA SER A 27 -7.33 10.59 1.08
C SER A 27 -6.15 10.92 2.00
N THR A 28 -5.94 12.21 2.24
CA THR A 28 -4.94 12.71 3.21
C THR A 28 -5.56 13.09 4.56
N THR A 29 -6.85 12.81 4.74
CA THR A 29 -7.57 13.14 5.97
C THR A 29 -7.22 12.14 7.07
N ASN A 30 -7.03 12.64 8.30
CA ASN A 30 -6.83 11.78 9.47
C ASN A 30 -8.04 10.86 9.68
N GLY A 31 -7.78 9.57 9.87
CA GLY A 31 -8.84 8.56 9.99
C GLY A 31 -9.48 8.16 8.65
N ALA A 32 -8.82 8.45 7.52
CA ALA A 32 -9.21 7.89 6.23
C ALA A 32 -9.35 6.36 6.31
N ALA A 33 -10.40 5.85 5.67
CA ALA A 33 -10.63 4.42 5.58
C ALA A 33 -9.54 3.74 4.74
N LEU A 34 -9.28 2.47 5.05
CA LEU A 34 -8.46 1.60 4.23
C LEU A 34 -9.35 0.59 3.50
N ASP A 35 -9.01 0.30 2.26
CA ASP A 35 -9.65 -0.71 1.43
C ASP A 35 -8.63 -1.53 0.64
N GLN A 36 -9.13 -2.41 -0.21
CA GLN A 36 -8.31 -3.24 -1.09
C GLN A 36 -8.60 -2.88 -2.54
N SER A 37 -7.53 -2.65 -3.31
CA SER A 37 -7.63 -2.25 -4.71
C SER A 37 -6.56 -2.92 -5.54
N THR A 38 -6.63 -2.71 -6.86
CA THR A 38 -5.60 -3.23 -7.77
C THR A 38 -4.25 -2.68 -7.36
N CYS A 39 -3.24 -3.56 -7.28
CA CYS A 39 -1.88 -3.16 -6.95
C CYS A 39 -1.29 -2.28 -8.06
N VAL A 40 -0.93 -1.05 -7.74
CA VAL A 40 -0.35 -0.09 -8.68
C VAL A 40 0.98 0.41 -8.11
N ALA A 41 2.09 0.09 -8.79
CA ALA A 41 3.44 0.36 -8.28
C ALA A 41 3.75 1.87 -8.09
N SER A 42 3.08 2.74 -8.86
CA SER A 42 3.23 4.20 -8.77
C SER A 42 2.38 4.84 -7.68
N ASP A 43 1.47 4.09 -7.06
CA ASP A 43 0.47 4.64 -6.14
C ASP A 43 1.03 4.68 -4.73
N THR A 44 1.29 5.89 -4.24
CA THR A 44 1.89 6.11 -2.92
C THR A 44 0.92 5.83 -1.78
N ASN A 45 -0.39 5.86 -2.02
CA ASN A 45 -1.41 5.44 -1.06
C ASN A 45 -1.43 3.92 -0.81
N GLN A 46 -0.61 3.14 -1.53
CA GLN A 46 -0.41 1.69 -1.35
C GLN A 46 0.95 1.35 -0.71
N GLN A 47 1.71 2.35 -0.25
CA GLN A 47 3.04 2.19 0.32
C GLN A 47 3.00 2.35 1.84
N TRP A 48 3.41 1.30 2.55
CA TRP A 48 3.33 1.22 4.00
C TRP A 48 4.70 1.05 4.62
N MET A 49 4.98 1.82 5.67
CA MET A 49 6.11 1.53 6.55
C MET A 49 5.62 0.62 7.68
N VAL A 50 6.29 -0.52 7.84
CA VAL A 50 6.03 -1.46 8.94
C VAL A 50 7.10 -1.23 9.99
N VAL A 51 6.68 -0.99 11.24
CA VAL A 51 7.55 -0.76 12.41
C VAL A 51 7.32 -1.80 13.48
#